data_AF-A0A351VCH5-F1
#
_entry.id   AF-A0A351VCH5-F1
#
_cell.length_a   1.000
_cell.length_b   1.000
_cell.length_c   1.000
_cell.angle_alpha   90.00
_cell.angle_beta   90.00
_cell.angle_gamma   90.00
#
_symmetry.space_group_name_H-M   'P 1'
#
loop_
_entity.id
_entity.type
_entity.pdbx_description
1 polymer ?
#
loop_
_entity_poly.entity_id
_entity_poly.type
_entity_poly.pdbx_seq_one_letter_code
_entity_poly.pdbx_strand_id
1 'polypeptide(L)' 'FECPSCHGKHFIFGDSHVKQTAMEYGIDKTAQIPIDSRLAAACDRGGIADFEADWLAELADSIEPEGGRK' A
#
# COMPACT_ATOMS: atom_id res chain seq x y z
N PHE A 1 7.52 3.67 -7.03
CA PHE A 1 7.80 2.78 -8.18
C PHE A 1 9.10 2.08 -7.91
N GLU A 2 9.18 0.76 -8.08
CA GLU A 2 10.45 0.04 -8.04
C GLU A 2 10.90 -0.25 -9.47
N CYS A 3 12.10 0.22 -9.83
CA CYS A 3 12.65 0.00 -11.16
C CYS A 3 13.03 -1.48 -11.33
N PRO A 4 12.51 -2.20 -12.33
CA PRO A 4 12.82 -3.62 -12.52
C PRO A 4 14.28 -3.88 -12.93
N SER A 5 14.99 -2.86 -13.44
CA SER A 5 16.39 -3.00 -13.90
C SER A 5 17.42 -2.69 -12.82
N CYS A 6 17.12 -1.77 -11.89
CA CYS A 6 18.07 -1.35 -10.85
C CYS A 6 17.57 -1.55 -9.42
N HIS A 7 16.32 -1.99 -9.23
CA HIS A 7 15.66 -2.17 -7.93
C HIS A 7 15.60 -0.90 -7.08
N GLY A 8 15.85 0.27 -7.69
CA GLY A 8 15.73 1.57 -7.05
C GLY A 8 14.26 1.89 -6.77
N LYS A 9 13.98 2.39 -5.57
CA LYS A 9 12.68 2.97 -5.22
C LYS A 9 12.64 4.43 -5.64
N HIS A 10 11.68 4.77 -6.48
CA HIS A 10 11.47 6.11 -7.03
C HIS A 10 10.13 6.67 -6.59
N PHE A 11 10.19 7.89 -6.05
CA PHE A 11 9.04 8.71 -5.68
C PHE A 11 8.67 9.63 -6.84
N ILE A 12 8.00 9.08 -7.86
CA ILE A 12 7.73 9.76 -9.14
C ILE A 12 6.96 11.08 -8.96
N PHE A 13 6.09 11.14 -7.95
CA PHE A 13 5.27 12.32 -7.64
C PHE A 13 5.79 13.12 -6.44
N GLY A 14 7.07 12.93 -6.08
CA GLY A 14 7.68 13.52 -4.89
C GLY A 14 7.46 12.72 -3.62
N ASP A 15 8.07 13.19 -2.53
CA ASP A 15 8.01 12.53 -1.22
C ASP A 15 6.59 12.55 -0.63
N SER A 16 6.24 11.47 0.05
CA SER A 16 4.96 11.35 0.74
C SER A 16 4.96 12.11 2.06
N HIS A 17 3.94 12.94 2.28
CA HIS A 17 3.72 13.65 3.55
C HIS A 17 2.71 12.94 4.47
N VAL A 18 2.29 11.71 4.13
CA VAL A 18 1.18 11.00 4.80
C VAL A 18 1.38 10.86 6.32
N LYS A 19 2.63 10.66 6.77
CA LYS A 19 2.93 10.53 8.21
C LYS A 19 2.69 11.83 8.98
N GLN A 20 3.04 12.97 8.37
CA GLN A 20 2.84 14.28 9.00
C GLN A 20 1.35 14.58 9.15
N THR A 21 0.58 14.38 8.07
CA THR A 21 -0.88 14.57 8.09
C THR A 21 -1.56 13.61 9.07
N ALA A 22 -1.14 12.34 9.13
CA ALA A 22 -1.71 11.38 10.07
C ALA A 22 -1.53 11.81 11.54
N MET A 23 -0.34 12.32 11.90
CA MET A 23 -0.08 12.84 13.25
C MET A 23 -0.96 14.04 13.60
N GLU A 24 -1.19 14.95 12.65
CA GLU A 24 -2.03 16.14 12.85
C GLU A 24 -3.48 15.77 13.20
N TYR A 25 -4.01 14.71 12.61
CA TYR A 25 -5.39 14.26 12.81
C TYR A 25 -5.54 13.10 13.81
N GLY A 26 -4.47 12.67 14.47
CA GLY A 26 -4.53 11.54 15.42
C GLY A 26 -4.84 10.20 14.75
N ILE A 27 -4.35 9.98 13.52
CA ILE A 27 -4.49 8.72 12.79
C ILE A 27 -3.27 7.85 13.10
N ASP A 28 -3.49 6.74 13.79
CA ASP A 28 -2.40 5.89 14.32
C ASP A 28 -1.66 5.06 13.25
N LYS A 29 -2.36 4.69 12.17
CA LYS A 29 -1.86 3.76 11.16
C LYS A 29 -2.12 4.26 9.75
N THR A 30 -1.11 4.14 8.90
CA THR A 30 -1.18 4.48 7.47
C THR A 30 -0.42 3.44 6.66
N ALA A 31 -0.80 3.26 5.40
CA ALA A 31 -0.09 2.42 4.45
C ALA A 31 0.30 3.23 3.21
N GLN A 32 1.33 2.77 2.48
CA GLN A 32 1.76 3.38 1.22
C GLN A 32 1.76 2.33 0.13
N ILE A 33 0.88 2.50 -0.85
CA ILE A 33 0.75 1.60 -1.99
C ILE A 33 1.76 2.03 -3.07
N PRO A 34 2.65 1.14 -3.56
CA PRO A 34 3.59 1.51 -4.60
C PRO A 34 2.91 1.65 -5.97
N ILE A 35 3.56 2.40 -6.86
CA ILE A 35 3.26 2.33 -8.30
C ILE A 35 3.77 0.98 -8.81
N ASP A 36 2.85 0.05 -9.07
CA ASP A 36 3.07 -1.29 -9.62
C ASP A 36 2.18 -1.49 -10.86
N SER A 37 2.79 -1.83 -12.00
CA SER A 37 2.08 -2.05 -13.25
C SER A 37 1.15 -3.27 -13.20
N ARG A 38 1.46 -4.27 -12.38
CA ARG A 38 0.63 -5.49 -12.20
C ARG A 38 -0.66 -5.16 -11.47
N LEU A 39 -0.60 -4.25 -10.49
CA LEU A 39 -1.75 -3.74 -9.76
C LEU A 39 -2.70 -3.00 -10.69
N ALA A 40 -2.17 -2.04 -11.47
CA ALA A 40 -2.96 -1.30 -12.46
C ALA A 40 -3.64 -2.24 -13.47
N ALA A 41 -2.87 -3.19 -14.04
CA ALA A 41 -3.40 -4.18 -14.96
C ALA A 41 -4.45 -5.13 -14.32
N ALA A 42 -4.41 -5.34 -13.00
CA ALA A 42 -5.42 -6.13 -12.28
C ALA A 42 -6.73 -5.36 -12.13
N CYS A 43 -6.65 -4.07 -11.82
CA CYS A 43 -7.82 -3.18 -11.82
C CYS A 43 -8.49 -3.12 -13.20
N ASP A 44 -7.70 -2.88 -14.26
CA ASP A 44 -8.23 -2.68 -15.62
C ASP A 44 -8.96 -3.92 -16.17
N ARG A 45 -8.49 -5.13 -15.82
CA ARG A 45 -9.14 -6.39 -16.22
C ARG A 45 -10.27 -6.85 -15.29
N GLY A 46 -10.57 -6.10 -14.24
CA GLY A 46 -11.57 -6.47 -13.22
C GLY A 46 -11.15 -7.63 -12.31
N GLY A 47 -9.85 -7.92 -12.20
CA GLY A 47 -9.29 -9.04 -11.42
C GLY A 47 -8.55 -8.59 -10.16
N ILE A 48 -8.89 -7.43 -9.60
CA ILE A 48 -8.20 -6.87 -8.42
C ILE A 48 -8.44 -7.68 -7.15
N ALA A 49 -9.57 -8.39 -7.04
CA ALA A 49 -9.92 -9.18 -5.86
C ALA A 49 -8.93 -10.34 -5.58
N ASP A 50 -8.30 -10.87 -6.62
CA ASP A 50 -7.36 -11.98 -6.54
C ASP A 50 -5.90 -11.50 -6.48
N PHE A 51 -5.66 -10.19 -6.37
CA PHE A 51 -4.32 -9.61 -6.38
C PHE A 51 -3.68 -9.69 -4.99
N GLU A 52 -2.58 -10.44 -4.88
CA GLU A 52 -1.85 -10.62 -3.62
C GLU A 52 -0.77 -9.58 -3.39
N ALA A 53 -0.72 -9.05 -2.17
CA ALA A 53 0.14 -7.94 -1.78
C ALA A 53 0.26 -7.77 -0.27
N ASP A 54 1.45 -7.39 0.20
CA ASP A 54 1.73 -7.27 1.65
C ASP A 54 1.60 -5.84 2.20
N TRP A 55 1.50 -4.81 1.37
CA TRP A 55 1.58 -3.41 1.81
C TRP A 55 0.39 -2.92 2.64
N LEU A 56 -0.73 -3.65 2.64
CA LEU A 56 -1.87 -3.38 3.52
C LEU A 56 -1.93 -4.31 4.74
N ALA A 57 -1.07 -5.33 4.84
CA ALA A 57 -1.19 -6.37 5.86
C ALA A 57 -1.14 -5.79 7.29
N GLU A 58 -0.15 -4.93 7.60
CA GLU A 58 -0.05 -4.32 8.94
C GLU A 58 -1.24 -3.40 9.26
N LEU A 59 -1.78 -2.70 8.25
CA LEU A 59 -2.95 -1.84 8.43
C LEU A 59 -4.19 -2.69 8.70
N ALA A 60 -4.37 -3.78 7.95
CA ALA A 60 -5.46 -4.73 8.15
C ALA A 60 -5.37 -5.37 9.54
N ASP A 61 -4.22 -5.90 9.92
CA ASP A 61 -3.99 -6.48 11.25
C ASP A 61 -4.30 -5.48 12.39
N SER A 62 -4.13 -4.17 12.18
CA SER A 62 -4.41 -3.15 13.19
C SER A 62 -5.90 -2.84 13.40
N ILE A 63 -6.75 -3.17 12.43
CA ILE A 63 -8.20 -2.93 12.47
C ILE A 63 -9.01 -4.21 12.68
N GLU A 64 -8.41 -5.37 12.39
CA GLU A 64 -9.03 -6.66 12.67
C GLU A 64 -9.06 -6.91 14.18
N PRO A 65 -10.21 -7.33 14.74
CA PRO A 65 -10.28 -7.76 16.12
C PRO A 65 -9.39 -9.00 16.33
N GLU A 66 -8.77 -9.13 17.51
CA GLU A 66 -7.92 -10.28 17.85
C GLU A 66 -8.63 -11.61 17.51
N GLY A 67 -8.08 -12.35 16.53
CA GLY A 67 -8.63 -13.64 16.05
C GLY A 67 -9.15 -13.68 14.60
N GLY A 68 -8.92 -12.63 13.79
CA GLY A 68 -9.47 -12.49 12.43
C GLY A 68 -8.85 -13.34 11.30
N ARG A 69 -7.69 -13.98 11.48
CA ARG A 69 -7.15 -14.90 10.46
C ARG A 69 -7.69 -16.31 10.69
N LYS A 70 -8.74 -16.66 9.94
CA LYS A 70 -9.19 -18.04 9.73
C LYS A 70 -8.66 -18.56 8.41
#